data_AF-A0A376MJT4-F1
#
_entry.id   AF-A0A376MJT4-F1
#
_cell.length_a   1.000
_cell.length_b   1.000
_cell.length_c   1.000
_cell.angle_alpha   90.00
_cell.angle_beta   90.00
_cell.angle_gamma   90.00
#
_symmetry.space_group_name_H-M   'P 1'
#
loop_
_entity.id
_entity.type
_entity.pdbx_description
1 polymer ?
#
loop_
_entity_poly.entity_id
_entity_poly.type
_entity_poly.pdbx_seq_one_letter_code
_entity_poly.pdbx_strand_id
1 'polypeptide(L)' 'MVLFFKGALCNWLVCLAIWMALRTEGAAKFIAIWWCLLAFIASGYEHSIANMTLFALSWFGNHSEAYTLAGIGHNLLW' A
#
# COMPACT_ATOMS: atom_id res chain seq x y z
N MET A 1 -2.22 8.23 -14.43
CA MET A 1 -3.40 7.35 -14.37
C MET A 1 -3.10 5.95 -13.83
N VAL A 2 -1.95 5.35 -14.14
CA VAL A 2 -1.61 4.00 -13.62
C VAL A 2 -1.61 3.95 -12.09
N LEU A 3 -0.95 4.92 -11.43
CA LEU A 3 -0.89 5.00 -9.97
C LEU A 3 -2.30 5.07 -9.34
N PHE A 4 -3.17 5.92 -9.88
CA PHE A 4 -4.55 6.05 -9.41
C PHE A 4 -5.32 4.72 -9.40
N PHE A 5 -5.27 3.95 -10.48
CA PHE A 5 -5.96 2.65 -10.52
C PHE A 5 -5.33 1.62 -9.59
N LYS A 6 -4.00 1.62 -9.46
CA LYS A 6 -3.29 0.77 -8.50
C LYS A 6 -3.65 1.13 -7.06
N GLY A 7 -3.76 2.42 -6.73
CA GLY A 7 -4.17 2.91 -5.42
C GLY A 7 -5.62 2.58 -5.10
N ALA A 8 -6.53 2.75 -6.07
CA ALA A 8 -7.94 2.42 -5.91
C ALA A 8 -8.15 0.92 -5.63
N LEU A 9 -7.48 0.05 -6.39
CA LEU A 9 -7.55 -1.41 -6.19
C LEU A 9 -6.87 -1.86 -4.90
N CYS A 10 -5.76 -1.22 -4.50
CA CYS A 10 -5.13 -1.45 -3.21
C CYS A 10 -6.13 -1.16 -2.08
N ASN A 11 -6.73 0.03 -2.07
CA ASN A 11 -7.62 0.43 -0.99
C ASN A 11 -8.91 -0.41 -0.97
N TRP A 12 -9.36 -0.91 -2.12
CA TRP A 12 -10.46 -1.88 -2.15
C TRP A 12 -10.11 -3.13 -1.32
N LEU A 13 -8.94 -3.72 -1.55
CA LEU A 13 -8.50 -4.91 -0.80
C LEU A 13 -8.23 -4.61 0.68
N VAL A 14 -7.65 -3.45 1.00
CA VAL A 14 -7.43 -3.04 2.40
C VAL A 14 -8.75 -2.84 3.14
N CYS A 15 -9.71 -2.14 2.54
CA CYS A 15 -11.04 -1.98 3.12
C CYS A 15 -11.79 -3.32 3.22
N LEU A 16 -11.61 -4.23 2.25
CA LEU A 16 -12.17 -5.57 2.30
C LEU A 16 -11.59 -6.40 3.46
N ALA A 17 -10.28 -6.28 3.71
CA ALA A 17 -9.62 -6.91 4.86
C ALA A 17 -10.25 -6.46 6.18
N ILE A 18 -10.41 -5.14 6.35
CA ILE A 18 -11.05 -4.54 7.53
C ILE A 18 -12.50 -5.02 7.65
N TRP A 19 -13.25 -5.00 6.54
CA TRP A 19 -14.64 -5.46 6.49
C TRP A 19 -14.80 -6.92 6.92
N MET A 20 -13.93 -7.82 6.44
CA MET A 20 -13.94 -9.24 6.83
C MET A 20 -13.50 -9.44 8.29
N ALA A 21 -12.50 -8.68 8.75
CA ALA A 21 -12.03 -8.76 10.12
C ALA A 21 -13.10 -8.31 11.13
N LEU A 22 -13.97 -7.36 10.78
CA LEU A 22 -15.10 -6.94 11.61
C LEU A 22 -16.23 -7.99 11.68
N ARG A 23 -16.26 -8.97 10.77
CA ARG A 23 -17.34 -9.97 10.64
C ARG A 23 -16.93 -11.38 11.07
N THR A 24 -15.69 -11.54 11.53
CA THR A 24 -15.11 -12.83 11.93
C THR A 24 -14.49 -12.71 13.30
N GLU A 25 -14.16 -13.82 13.95
CA GLU A 25 -13.53 -13.83 15.28
C GLU A 25 -12.27 -14.71 15.30
N GLY A 26 -11.40 -14.49 16.29
CA GLY A 26 -10.18 -15.26 16.50
C GLY A 26 -9.22 -15.22 15.30
N ALA A 27 -8.67 -16.39 14.95
CA ALA A 27 -7.65 -16.52 13.89
C ALA A 27 -8.14 -16.09 12.50
N ALA A 28 -9.44 -16.11 12.24
CA ALA A 28 -10.01 -15.73 10.94
C ALA A 28 -9.72 -14.26 10.57
N LYS A 29 -9.63 -13.35 11.56
CA LYS A 29 -9.25 -11.94 11.34
C LYS A 29 -7.85 -11.84 10.70
N PHE A 30 -6.90 -12.59 11.24
CA PHE A 30 -5.52 -12.60 10.77
C PHE A 30 -5.39 -13.20 9.37
N ILE A 31 -6.11 -14.30 9.11
CA ILE A 31 -6.12 -14.96 7.79
C ILE A 31 -6.73 -14.04 6.72
N ALA A 32 -7.82 -13.34 7.05
CA ALA A 32 -8.46 -12.39 6.15
C ALA A 32 -7.53 -11.22 5.76
N ILE A 33 -6.86 -10.63 6.76
CA ILE A 33 -5.86 -9.57 6.53
C ILE A 33 -4.71 -10.11 5.69
N TRP A 34 -4.15 -11.27 6.03
CA TRP A 34 -3.03 -11.87 5.32
C TRP A 34 -3.32 -12.07 3.83
N TRP A 35 -4.48 -12.64 3.49
CA TRP A 35 -4.86 -12.86 2.09
C TRP A 35 -5.03 -11.56 1.30
N CYS A 36 -5.63 -10.54 1.90
CA CYS A 36 -5.81 -9.26 1.21
C CYS A 36 -4.46 -8.55 0.99
N LEU A 37 -3.57 -8.62 1.99
CA LEU A 37 -2.21 -8.06 1.88
C LEU A 37 -1.38 -8.78 0.81
N LEU A 38 -1.41 -10.12 0.82
CA LEU A 38 -0.77 -10.93 -0.21
C LEU A 38 -1.29 -10.54 -1.59
N ALA A 39 -2.61 -10.45 -1.76
CA ALA A 39 -3.23 -10.15 -3.03
C ALA A 39 -2.83 -8.78 -3.58
N PHE A 40 -2.86 -7.72 -2.77
CA PHE A 40 -2.53 -6.38 -3.28
C PHE A 40 -1.03 -6.23 -3.56
N ILE A 41 -0.15 -6.79 -2.73
CA ILE A 41 1.30 -6.71 -2.95
C ILE A 41 1.70 -7.55 -4.17
N ALA A 42 1.24 -8.80 -4.26
CA ALA A 42 1.58 -9.68 -5.38
C ALA A 42 1.01 -9.18 -6.72
N SER A 43 -0.12 -8.48 -6.69
CA SER A 43 -0.71 -7.84 -7.89
C SER A 43 -0.06 -6.51 -8.26
N GLY A 44 0.88 -6.01 -7.46
CA GLY A 44 1.61 -4.76 -7.72
C GLY A 44 0.76 -3.49 -7.54
N TYR A 45 -0.22 -3.53 -6.63
CA TYR A 45 -1.01 -2.37 -6.24
C TYR A 45 -0.24 -1.49 -5.23
N GLU A 46 -0.64 -0.22 -5.12
CA GLU A 46 0.12 0.81 -4.40
C GLU A 46 -0.65 1.26 -3.14
N HIS A 47 -0.01 1.16 -1.98
CA HIS A 47 -0.60 1.61 -0.72
C HIS A 47 0.10 2.88 -0.24
N SER A 48 -0.61 4.01 -0.21
CA SER A 48 -0.04 5.32 0.10
C SER A 48 0.75 5.34 1.42
N ILE A 49 0.19 4.76 2.49
CA ILE A 49 0.85 4.73 3.80
C ILE A 49 2.07 3.80 3.81
N ALA A 50 2.06 2.70 3.04
CA ALA A 50 3.24 1.85 2.93
C ALA A 50 4.36 2.57 2.16
N ASN A 51 3.97 3.29 1.11
CA ASN A 51 4.88 4.09 0.29
C ASN A 51 5.51 5.23 1.10
N MET A 52 4.81 5.83 2.08
CA MET A 52 5.42 6.82 2.98
C MET A 52 6.65 6.26 3.70
N THR A 53 6.57 5.05 4.25
CA THR A 53 7.72 4.40 4.90
C THR A 53 8.79 4.01 3.90
N LEU A 54 8.41 3.44 2.74
CA LEU A 54 9.36 3.11 1.68
C LEU A 54 10.16 4.33 1.23
N PHE A 55 9.47 5.46 1.04
CA PHE A 55 10.08 6.70 0.61
C PHE A 55 10.94 7.35 1.70
N ALA A 56 10.52 7.28 2.96
CA ALA A 56 11.32 7.75 4.08
C ALA A 56 12.62 6.93 4.21
N LEU A 57 12.55 5.60 4.08
CA LEU A 57 13.73 4.73 4.11
C LEU A 57 14.71 5.08 2.99
N SER A 58 14.22 5.33 1.77
CA SER A 58 15.09 5.74 0.67
C SER A 58 15.66 7.15 0.89
N TRP A 59 14.87 8.08 1.41
CA TRP A 59 15.28 9.47 1.61
C TRP A 59 16.36 9.63 2.68
N PHE A 60 16.23 8.90 3.79
CA PHE A 60 17.25 8.89 4.85
C PHE A 60 18.42 7.94 4.54
N GLY A 61 18.30 7.13 3.49
CA GLY A 61 19.35 6.28 2.98
C GLY A 61 20.23 6.97 1.94
N ASN A 62 21.08 6.19 1.27
CA ASN A 62 21.88 6.67 0.15
C ASN A 62 21.08 6.59 -1.15
N HIS A 63 20.26 7.61 -1.43
CA HIS A 63 19.49 7.71 -2.67
C HIS A 63 20.23 8.48 -3.76
N SER A 64 19.88 8.19 -5.02
CA SER A 64 20.42 8.93 -6.17
C SER A 64 19.80 10.31 -6.30
N GLU A 65 20.45 11.19 -7.07
CA GLU A 65 19.93 12.54 -7.40
C GLU A 65 18.62 12.50 -8.21
N ALA A 66 18.32 11.38 -8.87
CA ALA A 66 17.05 11.18 -9.56
C ALA A 66 15.86 11.04 -8.59
N TYR A 67 16.12 10.70 -7.33
CA TYR A 67 15.08 10.55 -6.31
C TYR A 67 14.80 11.90 -5.62
N THR A 68 13.65 12.49 -5.96
CA THR A 68 13.29 13.86 -5.56
C THR A 68 12.04 13.89 -4.69
N LEU A 69 11.91 14.94 -3.87
CA LEU A 69 10.67 15.23 -3.12
C LEU A 69 9.46 15.42 -4.05
N ALA A 70 9.68 15.99 -5.23
CA ALA A 70 8.63 16.12 -6.25
C ALA A 70 8.15 14.75 -6.75
N GLY A 71 9.07 13.80 -6.95
CA GLY A 71 8.73 12.42 -7.33
C GLY A 71 7.96 11.68 -6.23
N ILE A 72 8.37 11.83 -4.98
CA ILE A 72 7.64 11.31 -3.81
C ILE A 72 6.24 11.90 -3.76
N GLY A 73 6.12 13.22 -3.88
CA GLY A 73 4.83 13.93 -3.87
C GLY A 73 3.92 13.49 -5.02
N HIS A 74 4.48 13.24 -6.21
CA HIS A 74 3.72 12.73 -7.34
C HIS A 74 3.10 11.35 -7.05
N ASN A 75 3.86 10.43 -6.44
CA ASN A 75 3.35 9.10 -6.09
C ASN A 75 2.37 9.11 -4.91
N LEU A 76 2.58 9.98 -3.91
CA LEU A 76 1.68 10.04 -2.76
C LEU A 76 0.35 10.75 -3.07
N LEU A 77 0.30 11.57 -4.12
CA LEU A 77 -0.91 12.28 -4.55
C LEU A 77 -1.75 11.47 -5.55
N TRP A 78 -1.10 10.77 -6.48
CA TRP A 78 -1.74 10.08 -7.62
C TRP A 78 -1.65 8.58 -7.50
#